data_AF-A0A699SDP2-F1
#
_entry.id   AF-A0A699SDP2-F1
#
_cell.length_a   1.000
_cell.length_b   1.000
_cell.length_c   1.000
_cell.angle_alpha   90.00
_cell.angle_beta   90.00
_cell.angle_gamma   90.00
#
_symmetry.space_group_name_H-M   'P 1'
#
loop_
_entity.id
_entity.type
_entity.pdbx_description
1 polymer ?
#
loop_
_entity_poly.entity_id
_entity_poly.type
_entity_poly.pdbx_seq_one_letter_code
_entity_poly.pdbx_strand_id
1 'polypeptide(L)'
;MALLEDHLEKFHKTTDAKEMWEAIKSIFGGNNESKKMQKYLLKQQFKGFSVSNSKGLHKGYDRFQTLMSQLDIHGAGVSTKDANQKFL
;
A
#
# COMPACT_ATOMS: atom_id res chain seq x y z
N MET A 1 9.04 9.22 -1.26
CA MET A 1 9.32 8.88 -2.67
C MET A 1 10.82 8.72 -2.90
N ALA A 2 11.68 9.63 -2.42
CA ALA A 2 13.15 9.53 -2.52
C ALA A 2 13.73 8.14 -2.19
N LEU A 3 13.24 7.50 -1.13
CA LEU A 3 13.67 6.14 -0.73
C LEU A 3 13.39 5.06 -1.79
N LEU A 4 12.32 5.17 -2.57
CA LEU A 4 12.02 4.23 -3.68
C LEU A 4 12.90 4.54 -4.90
N GLU A 5 13.16 5.82 -5.18
CA GLU A 5 13.97 6.27 -6.31
C GLU A 5 15.43 5.79 -6.19
N ASP A 6 16.04 5.92 -5.00
CA ASP A 6 17.41 5.45 -4.75
C ASP A 6 17.56 3.92 -4.90
N HIS A 7 16.52 3.16 -4.55
CA HIS A 7 16.49 1.70 -4.70
C HIS A 7 16.12 1.26 -6.12
N LEU A 8 15.28 2.02 -6.82
CA LEU A 8 14.97 1.82 -8.25
C LEU A 8 16.21 2.02 -9.11
N GLU A 9 17.03 3.03 -8.82
CA GLU A 9 18.25 3.29 -9.59
C GLU A 9 19.23 2.11 -9.54
N LYS A 10 19.32 1.41 -8.40
CA LYS A 10 20.08 0.16 -8.27
C LYS A 10 19.49 -0.95 -9.14
N PHE A 11 18.17 -1.07 -9.20
CA PHE A 11 17.46 -2.06 -10.01
C PHE A 11 17.78 -1.92 -11.51
N HIS A 12 17.82 -0.68 -12.00
CA HIS A 12 18.10 -0.38 -13.41
C HIS A 12 19.56 -0.63 -13.82
N LYS A 13 20.47 -0.73 -12.85
CA LYS A 13 21.91 -0.98 -13.09
C LYS A 13 22.30 -2.46 -13.00
N THR A 14 21.38 -3.33 -12.58
CA THR A 14 21.67 -4.75 -12.30
C THR A 14 21.41 -5.60 -13.53
N THR A 15 22.44 -6.22 -14.11
CA THR A 15 22.32 -7.13 -15.27
C THR A 15 22.19 -8.60 -14.88
N ASP A 16 22.41 -8.93 -13.61
CA ASP A 16 22.33 -10.29 -13.08
C ASP A 16 20.97 -10.55 -12.39
N ALA A 17 20.31 -11.65 -12.78
CA ALA A 17 18.98 -11.99 -12.28
C ALA A 17 18.95 -12.33 -10.78
N LYS A 18 20.07 -12.83 -10.21
CA LYS A 18 20.16 -13.15 -8.79
C LYS A 18 20.30 -11.88 -7.95
N GLU A 19 21.13 -10.95 -8.37
CA GLU A 19 21.24 -9.63 -7.73
C GLU A 19 19.91 -8.86 -7.81
N MET A 20 19.21 -8.94 -8.95
CA MET A 20 17.88 -8.37 -9.12
C MET A 20 16.88 -8.96 -8.12
N TRP A 21 16.86 -10.29 -7.95
CA TRP A 21 15.99 -10.96 -6.97
C TRP A 21 16.32 -10.59 -5.51
N GLU A 22 17.59 -10.48 -5.15
CA GLU A 22 18.01 -10.03 -3.81
C GLU A 22 17.67 -8.56 -3.56
N ALA A 23 17.71 -7.71 -4.59
CA ALA A 23 17.22 -6.33 -4.51
C ALA A 23 15.70 -6.29 -4.27
N ILE A 24 14.91 -7.10 -4.97
CA ILE A 24 13.45 -7.24 -4.72
C ILE A 24 13.21 -7.71 -3.29
N LYS A 25 13.91 -8.76 -2.82
CA LYS A 25 13.79 -9.23 -1.44
C LYS A 25 14.22 -8.19 -0.43
N SER A 26 15.24 -7.38 -0.71
CA SER A 26 15.64 -6.31 0.18
C SER A 26 14.55 -5.23 0.28
N ILE A 27 13.83 -4.96 -0.81
CA ILE A 27 12.74 -3.97 -0.81
C ILE A 27 11.43 -4.55 -0.22
N PHE A 28 11.15 -5.84 -0.45
CA PHE A 28 9.84 -6.45 -0.15
C PHE A 28 9.88 -7.59 0.88
N GLY A 29 11.05 -8.03 1.32
CA GLY A 29 11.26 -9.21 2.18
C GLY A 29 11.05 -8.97 3.67
N GLY A 30 10.18 -8.04 4.05
CA GLY A 30 9.72 -7.89 5.44
C GLY A 30 10.63 -7.08 6.37
N ASN A 31 11.61 -6.34 5.85
CA ASN A 31 12.38 -5.38 6.66
C ASN A 31 11.55 -4.14 7.05
N ASN A 32 12.08 -3.29 7.94
CA ASN A 32 11.38 -2.08 8.41
C ASN A 32 10.99 -1.12 7.27
N GLU A 33 11.79 -1.02 6.22
CA GLU A 33 11.51 -0.13 5.08
C GLU A 33 10.34 -0.65 4.24
N SER A 34 10.26 -1.95 4.00
CA SER A 34 9.11 -2.60 3.33
C SER A 34 7.81 -2.36 4.09
N LYS A 35 7.83 -2.43 5.44
CA LYS A 35 6.67 -2.15 6.30
C LYS A 35 6.25 -0.68 6.23
N LYS A 36 7.21 0.26 6.24
CA LYS A 36 6.94 1.69 6.06
C LYS A 36 6.31 1.97 4.70
N MET A 37 6.82 1.34 3.64
CA MET A 37 6.31 1.47 2.28
C MET A 37 4.88 0.92 2.16
N GLN A 38 4.62 -0.27 2.71
CA GLN A 38 3.29 -0.86 2.70
C GLN A 38 2.27 0.02 3.43
N LYS A 39 2.65 0.54 4.61
CA LYS A 39 1.84 1.50 5.37
C LYS A 39 1.58 2.80 4.59
N TYR A 40 2.58 3.31 3.87
CA TYR A 40 2.41 4.48 3.01
C TYR A 40 1.43 4.22 1.86
N LEU A 41 1.58 3.09 1.15
CA LEU A 41 0.70 2.71 0.03
C LEU A 41 -0.75 2.54 0.47
N LEU A 42 -0.99 1.86 1.59
CA LEU A 42 -2.33 1.70 2.16
C LEU A 42 -2.98 3.05 2.50
N LYS A 43 -2.21 4.00 3.06
CA LYS A 43 -2.71 5.36 3.33
C LYS A 43 -3.03 6.13 2.04
N GLN A 44 -2.26 5.95 0.96
CA GLN A 44 -2.60 6.55 -0.34
C GLN A 44 -3.86 5.92 -0.94
N GLN A 45 -4.02 4.60 -0.85
CA GLN A 45 -5.24 3.91 -1.27
C GLN A 45 -6.45 4.40 -0.48
N PHE A 46 -6.32 4.59 0.84
CA PHE A 46 -7.36 5.18 1.66
C PHE A 46 -7.68 6.60 1.20
N LYS A 47 -6.68 7.47 1.04
CA LYS A 47 -6.89 8.84 0.57
C LYS A 47 -7.57 8.91 -0.81
N GLY A 48 -7.25 7.97 -1.71
CA GLY A 48 -7.85 7.86 -3.04
C GLY A 48 -9.16 7.07 -3.10
N PHE A 49 -9.62 6.51 -1.98
CA PHE A 49 -10.81 5.66 -1.97
C PHE A 49 -12.06 6.47 -2.35
N SER A 50 -12.87 5.87 -3.23
CA SER A 50 -14.19 6.33 -3.63
C SER A 50 -15.05 5.13 -4.05
N VAL A 51 -16.35 5.21 -3.78
CA VAL A 51 -17.35 4.26 -4.26
C VAL A 51 -17.91 4.81 -5.57
N SER A 52 -17.73 4.08 -6.68
CA SER A 52 -18.31 4.47 -7.97
C SER A 52 -19.75 3.99 -8.07
N ASN A 53 -20.67 4.86 -8.51
CA ASN A 53 -22.10 4.53 -8.69
C ASN A 53 -22.32 3.30 -9.59
N SER A 54 -21.42 3.04 -10.55
CA SER A 54 -21.49 1.91 -11.47
C SER A 54 -21.12 0.54 -10.87
N LYS A 55 -20.43 0.48 -9.73
CA LYS A 55 -20.01 -0.79 -9.10
C LYS A 55 -21.00 -1.32 -8.05
N GLY A 56 -22.00 -0.52 -7.67
CA GLY A 56 -22.95 -0.84 -6.61
C GLY A 56 -22.37 -0.69 -5.20
N LEU A 57 -23.21 -0.29 -4.25
CA LEU A 57 -22.82 0.01 -2.87
C LEU A 57 -22.20 -1.20 -2.16
N HIS A 58 -22.74 -2.41 -2.38
CA HIS A 58 -22.24 -3.64 -1.76
C HIS A 58 -20.77 -3.92 -2.12
N LYS A 59 -20.43 -3.87 -3.41
CA LYS A 59 -19.04 -4.04 -3.87
C LYS A 59 -18.13 -2.89 -3.42
N GLY A 60 -18.69 -1.69 -3.25
CA GLY A 60 -17.99 -0.56 -2.64
C GLY A 60 -17.62 -0.85 -1.18
N TYR A 61 -18.59 -1.36 -0.42
CA TYR A 61 -18.43 -1.73 0.99
C TYR A 61 -17.41 -2.86 1.17
N ASP A 62 -17.44 -3.93 0.37
CA ASP A 62 -16.48 -5.04 0.47
C ASP A 62 -15.03 -4.57 0.26
N ARG A 63 -14.82 -3.67 -0.72
CA ARG A 63 -13.51 -3.05 -0.97
C ARG A 63 -13.08 -2.17 0.19
N PHE A 64 -14.01 -1.43 0.78
CA PHE A 64 -13.73 -0.56 1.93
C PHE A 64 -13.33 -1.40 3.15
N GLN A 65 -14.09 -2.46 3.46
CA GLN A 65 -13.78 -3.43 4.52
C GLN A 65 -12.41 -4.06 4.33
N THR A 66 -12.09 -4.49 3.12
CA THR A 66 -10.78 -5.06 2.79
C THR A 66 -9.64 -4.08 3.08
N LEU A 67 -9.82 -2.81 2.66
CA LEU A 67 -8.82 -1.77 2.90
C LEU A 67 -8.66 -1.44 4.39
N MET A 68 -9.76 -1.37 5.14
CA MET A 68 -9.74 -1.14 6.59
C MET A 68 -9.03 -2.26 7.34
N SER A 69 -9.30 -3.52 6.99
CA SER A 69 -8.62 -4.69 7.57
C SER A 69 -7.11 -4.65 7.31
N GLN A 70 -6.69 -4.30 6.10
CA GLN A 70 -5.27 -4.16 5.77
C GLN A 70 -4.60 -3.02 6.53
N LEU A 71 -5.27 -1.87 6.68
CA LEU A 71 -4.74 -0.75 7.47
C LEU A 71 -4.50 -1.16 8.93
N ASP A 72 -5.42 -1.90 9.52
CA ASP A 72 -5.30 -2.34 10.91
C ASP A 72 -4.16 -3.33 11.11
N ILE A 73 -4.09 -4.38 10.28
CA ILE A 73 -3.02 -5.41 10.31
C ILE A 73 -1.62 -4.77 10.20
N HIS A 74 -1.48 -3.71 9.40
CA HIS A 74 -0.21 -3.01 9.17
C HIS A 74 0.03 -1.82 10.12
N GLY A 75 -0.74 -1.70 11.20
CA GLY A 75 -0.58 -0.65 12.22
C GLY A 75 -0.78 0.76 11.65
N ALA A 76 -1.58 0.87 10.59
CA ALA A 76 -1.92 2.08 9.86
C ALA A 76 -3.40 2.45 10.03
N GLY A 77 -4.06 1.90 11.04
CA GLY A 77 -5.46 2.11 11.36
C GLY A 77 -5.86 3.58 11.32
N VAL A 78 -7.09 3.82 10.86
CA VAL A 78 -7.70 5.15 10.79
C VAL A 78 -8.83 5.23 11.81
N SER A 79 -9.15 6.44 12.26
CA SER A 79 -10.24 6.62 13.22
C SER A 79 -11.58 6.25 12.59
N THR A 80 -12.54 5.82 13.39
CA THR A 80 -13.91 5.55 12.94
C THR A 80 -14.53 6.79 12.26
N LYS A 81 -14.21 7.99 12.77
CA LYS A 81 -14.68 9.26 12.19
C LYS A 81 -14.15 9.44 10.76
N ASP A 82 -12.84 9.26 10.56
CA ASP A 82 -12.21 9.41 9.24
C ASP A 82 -12.70 8.33 8.26
N ALA A 83 -12.85 7.09 8.74
CA ALA A 83 -13.39 6.00 7.95
C ALA A 83 -14.83 6.30 7.48
N ASN A 84 -15.69 6.77 8.37
CA ASN A 84 -17.07 7.12 8.03
C ASN A 84 -17.13 8.26 7.01
N GLN A 85 -16.33 9.32 7.22
CA GLN A 85 -16.24 10.42 6.26
C GLN A 85 -15.71 9.99 4.89
N LYS A 86 -14.92 8.91 4.83
CA LYS A 86 -14.34 8.43 3.58
C LYS A 86 -15.27 7.52 2.79
N PHE A 87 -16.15 6.81 3.47
CA PHE A 87 -17.08 5.88 2.84
C PHE A 87 -18.38 6.54 2.36
N LEU A 88 -18.88 7.52 3.13
CA LEU A 88 -20.06 8.32 2.83
C LEU A 88 -19.76 9.41 1.80
#